data_AF-A0A151XYF5-F1
#
_entry.id   AF-A0A151XYF5-F1
#
_cell.length_a   1.000
_cell.length_b   1.000
_cell.length_c   1.000
_cell.angle_alpha   90.00
_cell.angle_beta   90.00
_cell.angle_gamma   90.00
#
_symmetry.space_group_name_H-M   'P 1'
#
loop_
_entity.id
_entity.type
_entity.pdbx_description
1 polymer ?
#
loop_
_entity_poly.entity_id
_entity_poly.type
_entity_poly.pdbx_seq_one_letter_code
_entity_poly.pdbx_strand_id
1 'polypeptide(L)'
;MTDLISENETVAVFGQFTYTSVVAQQTFTSPFSIKAMVKNGLITYFQFMEDTYASAASFRVAGEWIIQQDADSTKNFSVSENS
;
A
#
# COMPACT_ATOMS: atom_id res chain seq x y z
N MET A 1 -6.68 -2.40 12.54
CA MET A 1 -6.52 -0.97 12.87
C MET A 1 -5.77 -0.89 14.18
N THR A 2 -4.66 -0.17 14.20
CA THR A 2 -3.78 -0.09 15.37
C THR A 2 -4.00 1.23 16.10
N ASP A 3 -4.13 2.34 15.37
CA ASP A 3 -4.18 3.68 15.95
C ASP A 3 -5.23 4.55 15.24
N LEU A 4 -5.83 5.46 16.01
CA LEU A 4 -6.70 6.52 15.52
C LEU A 4 -6.30 7.83 16.18
N ILE A 5 -6.13 8.86 15.36
CA ILE A 5 -5.93 10.23 15.83
C ILE A 5 -6.98 11.09 15.15
N SER A 6 -7.71 11.89 15.93
CA SER A 6 -8.69 12.83 15.37
C SER A 6 -8.51 14.21 15.98
N GLU A 7 -8.53 15.23 15.14
CA GLU A 7 -8.49 16.63 15.54
C GLU A 7 -9.46 17.43 14.67
N ASN A 8 -10.43 18.09 15.31
CA ASN A 8 -11.52 18.80 14.63
C ASN A 8 -12.25 17.90 13.61
N GLU A 9 -12.21 18.28 12.35
CA GLU A 9 -12.81 17.55 11.23
C GLU A 9 -11.85 16.53 10.60
N THR A 10 -10.59 16.45 11.03
CA THR A 10 -9.58 15.58 10.42
C THR A 10 -9.39 14.32 11.24
N VAL A 11 -9.33 13.17 10.55
CA VAL A 11 -9.08 11.86 11.15
C VAL A 11 -7.90 11.21 10.43
N ALA A 12 -6.93 10.72 11.19
CA ALA A 12 -5.88 9.84 10.74
C ALA A 12 -6.12 8.44 11.32
N VAL A 13 -6.10 7.42 10.46
CA VAL A 13 -6.25 6.01 10.85
C VAL A 13 -5.02 5.26 10.37
N PHE A 14 -4.47 4.44 11.26
CA PHE A 14 -3.33 3.59 10.97
C PHE A 14 -3.69 2.13 11.24
N GLY A 15 -3.10 1.23 10.47
CA GLY A 15 -3.31 -0.19 10.69
C GLY A 15 -2.62 -1.03 9.66
N GLN A 16 -3.12 -2.24 9.50
CA GLN A 16 -2.72 -3.19 8.47
C GLN A 16 -3.95 -3.66 7.73
N PHE A 17 -3.80 -3.88 6.42
CA PHE A 17 -4.73 -4.64 5.61
C PHE A 17 -4.05 -5.92 5.15
N THR A 18 -4.87 -6.91 4.81
CA THR A 18 -4.43 -8.12 4.13
C THR A 18 -5.19 -8.21 2.83
N TYR A 19 -4.49 -8.26 1.69
CA TYR A 19 -5.08 -8.57 0.40
C TYR A 19 -4.70 -9.98 0.00
N THR A 20 -5.66 -10.67 -0.60
CA THR A 20 -5.46 -11.96 -1.24
C THR A 20 -5.83 -11.84 -2.71
N SER A 21 -4.86 -12.00 -3.59
CA SER A 21 -5.11 -12.20 -5.02
C SER A 21 -5.66 -13.62 -5.19
N VAL A 22 -6.97 -13.73 -5.42
CA VAL A 22 -7.64 -15.04 -5.51
C VAL A 22 -7.10 -15.88 -6.68
N VAL A 23 -6.80 -15.23 -7.80
CA VAL A 23 -6.31 -15.91 -9.01
C VAL A 23 -4.83 -16.25 -8.90
N ALA A 24 -3.99 -15.32 -8.42
CA ALA A 24 -2.56 -15.59 -8.24
C ALA A 24 -2.26 -16.42 -6.99
N GLN A 25 -3.26 -16.65 -6.13
CA GLN A 25 -3.14 -17.34 -4.84
C GLN A 25 -2.07 -16.75 -3.90
N GLN A 26 -1.80 -15.46 -4.04
CA GLN A 26 -0.85 -14.74 -3.21
C GLN A 26 -1.59 -13.90 -2.17
N THR A 27 -1.08 -13.92 -0.94
CA THR A 27 -1.60 -13.10 0.16
C THR A 27 -0.48 -12.24 0.70
N PHE A 28 -0.74 -10.96 0.88
CA PHE A 28 0.20 -10.05 1.52
C PHE A 28 -0.52 -9.20 2.56
N THR A 29 0.21 -8.88 3.62
CA THR A 29 -0.22 -7.99 4.68
C THR A 29 0.68 -6.77 4.67
N SER A 30 0.08 -5.59 4.61
CA SER A 30 0.82 -4.34 4.54
C SER A 30 0.22 -3.29 5.48
N PRO A 31 1.07 -2.44 6.11
CA PRO A 31 0.57 -1.29 6.83
C PRO A 31 -0.13 -0.30 5.90
N PHE A 32 -1.10 0.43 6.44
CA PHE A 32 -1.72 1.55 5.75
C PHE A 32 -1.85 2.77 6.64
N SER A 33 -2.00 3.92 6.00
CA SER A 33 -2.51 5.13 6.64
C SER A 33 -3.65 5.72 5.81
N ILE A 34 -4.67 6.21 6.51
CA ILE A 34 -5.80 6.93 5.92
C ILE A 34 -5.85 8.31 6.55
N LYS A 35 -5.96 9.35 5.71
CA LYS A 35 -6.38 10.68 6.11
C LYS A 35 -7.80 10.92 5.59
N ALA A 36 -8.73 11.18 6.49
CA ALA A 36 -10.10 11.54 6.15
C ALA A 36 -10.46 12.92 6.73
N MET A 37 -11.40 13.61 6.09
CA MET A 37 -12.08 14.77 6.68
C MET A 37 -13.57 14.49 6.82
N VAL A 38 -14.15 14.75 7.99
CA VAL A 38 -15.55 14.51 8.32
C VAL A 38 -16.24 15.82 8.65
N LYS A 39 -17.32 16.15 7.91
CA LYS A 39 -18.15 17.34 8.12
C LYS A 39 -19.60 16.94 8.23
N ASN A 40 -20.30 17.41 9.26
CA ASN A 40 -21.71 17.08 9.52
C ASN A 40 -21.98 15.56 9.49
N GLY A 41 -21.05 14.76 10.02
CA GLY A 41 -21.13 13.29 10.04
C GLY A 41 -20.82 12.59 8.71
N LEU A 42 -20.41 13.31 7.67
CA LEU A 42 -20.11 12.76 6.34
C LEU A 42 -18.63 12.90 6.00
N ILE A 43 -18.04 11.87 5.39
CA ILE A 43 -16.68 11.93 4.85
C ILE A 43 -16.69 12.82 3.61
N THR A 44 -15.93 13.90 3.65
CA THR A 44 -15.79 14.89 2.56
C THR A 44 -14.44 14.82 1.84
N TYR A 45 -13.47 14.14 2.45
CA TYR A 45 -12.17 13.86 1.85
C TYR A 45 -11.68 12.50 2.34
N PHE A 46 -11.03 11.75 1.45
CA PHE A 46 -10.46 10.44 1.76
C PHE A 46 -9.16 10.26 0.96
N GLN A 47 -8.06 10.01 1.67
CA GLN A 47 -6.77 9.69 1.10
C GLN A 47 -6.22 8.45 1.78
N PHE A 48 -5.83 7.48 0.96
CA PHE A 48 -5.27 6.21 1.38
C PHE A 48 -3.82 6.11 0.90
N MET A 49 -2.91 5.78 1.80
CA MET A 49 -1.52 5.50 1.48
C MET A 49 -1.23 4.04 1.83
N GLU A 50 -0.76 3.33 0.82
CA GLU A 50 -0.39 1.91 0.88
C GLU A 50 1.03 1.68 0.37
N ASP A 51 1.58 0.50 0.63
CA ASP A 51 2.78 0.00 -0.04
C ASP A 51 2.45 -0.50 -1.45
N THR A 52 2.62 0.36 -2.44
CA THR A 52 2.31 0.04 -3.84
C THR A 52 3.19 -1.08 -4.40
N TYR A 53 4.46 -1.21 -3.99
CA TYR A 53 5.35 -2.24 -4.54
C TYR A 53 4.98 -3.63 -4.05
N ALA A 54 4.76 -3.78 -2.74
CA ALA A 54 4.29 -5.05 -2.17
C ALA A 54 2.92 -5.43 -2.72
N SER A 55 2.02 -4.45 -2.86
CA SER A 55 0.70 -4.67 -3.44
C SER A 55 0.79 -5.16 -4.87
N ALA A 56 1.51 -4.45 -5.73
CA ALA A 56 1.62 -4.83 -7.13
C ALA A 56 2.38 -6.15 -7.34
N ALA A 57 3.34 -6.49 -6.48
CA ALA A 57 4.01 -7.79 -6.50
C ALA A 57 3.03 -8.94 -6.23
N SER A 58 2.14 -8.80 -5.24
CA SER A 58 1.18 -9.86 -4.87
C SER A 58 0.14 -10.18 -5.96
N PHE A 59 -0.15 -9.23 -6.85
CA PHE A 59 -1.05 -9.44 -7.99
C PHE A 59 -0.32 -9.89 -9.25
N ARG A 60 1.01 -10.00 -9.22
CA ARG A 60 1.80 -10.40 -10.39
C ARG A 60 1.62 -11.87 -10.70
N VAL A 61 1.39 -12.17 -11.97
CA VAL A 61 1.27 -13.54 -12.50
C VAL A 61 2.50 -13.94 -13.33
N ALA A 62 3.25 -12.98 -13.91
CA ALA A 62 4.46 -13.25 -14.68
C ALA A 62 5.30 -11.96 -14.84
N GLY A 63 6.56 -12.11 -15.30
CA GLY A 63 7.47 -11.02 -15.68
C GLY A 63 8.49 -10.63 -14.62
N GLU A 64 9.42 -9.76 -15.02
CA GLU A 64 10.52 -9.25 -14.19
C GLU A 64 10.54 -7.71 -14.24
N TRP A 65 10.79 -7.08 -13.09
CA TRP A 65 11.08 -5.65 -13.02
C TRP A 65 12.52 -5.42 -12.63
N ILE A 66 13.19 -4.52 -13.35
CA ILE A 66 14.47 -3.95 -12.91
C ILE A 66 14.14 -2.64 -12.21
N ILE A 67 14.32 -2.60 -10.90
CA ILE A 67 14.09 -1.41 -10.10
C ILE A 67 15.33 -0.54 -10.13
N GLN A 68 15.20 0.66 -10.71
CA GLN A 68 16.21 1.71 -10.66
C GLN A 68 15.87 2.71 -9.56
N GLN A 69 16.55 2.59 -8.42
CA GLN A 69 16.39 3.48 -7.27
C GLN A 69 17.47 4.57 -7.17
N ASP A 70 18.51 4.48 -8.01
CA ASP A 70 19.68 5.37 -8.01
C ASP A 70 20.05 5.73 -9.47
N ALA A 71 20.79 6.82 -9.65
CA ALA A 71 21.36 7.16 -10.94
C ALA A 71 22.44 6.14 -11.38
N ASP A 72 23.12 5.51 -10.42
CA ASP A 72 24.05 4.42 -10.64
C ASP A 72 23.30 3.09 -10.92
N SER A 73 23.27 2.70 -12.18
CA SER A 73 22.59 1.49 -12.65
C SER A 73 23.14 0.19 -12.05
N THR A 74 24.34 0.19 -11.47
CA THR A 74 24.89 -0.99 -10.80
C THR A 74 24.17 -1.33 -9.49
N LYS A 75 23.40 -0.38 -8.94
CA LYS A 75 22.56 -0.55 -7.74
C LYS A 75 21.14 -1.00 -8.05
N ASN A 76 20.84 -1.26 -9.33
CA ASN A 76 19.55 -1.79 -9.72
C ASN A 76 19.39 -3.20 -9.16
N PHE A 77 18.17 -3.57 -8.82
CA PHE A 77 17.84 -4.93 -8.41
C PHE A 77 16.64 -5.44 -9.17
N SER A 78 16.67 -6.75 -9.46
CA SER A 78 15.58 -7.44 -10.13
C SER A 78 14.57 -7.96 -9.12
N VAL A 79 13.30 -7.83 -9.45
CA VAL A 79 12.19 -8.45 -8.71
C VAL A 79 11.42 -9.33 -9.68
N SER A 80 11.41 -10.63 -9.43
CA SER A 80 10.75 -11.66 -10.25
C SER A 80 9.58 -12.31 -9.50
N GLU A 81 8.77 -13.11 -10.20
CA GLU A 81 7.58 -13.78 -9.65
C GLU A 81 7.84 -14.63 -8.39
N ASN A 82 9.06 -15.13 -8.19
CA ASN A 82 9.43 -16.06 -7.11
C ASN A 82 10.47 -15.48 -6.13
N SER A 83 10.59 -14.15 -6.02
CA SER A 83 11.61 -13.50 -5.16
C SER A 83 11.17 -13.39 -3.71
#